data_AF-A0A5C7A4Z9-F1
#
_entry.id   AF-A0A5C7A4Z9-F1
#
_cell.length_a   1.000
_cell.length_b   1.000
_cell.length_c   1.000
_cell.angle_alpha   90.00
_cell.angle_beta   90.00
_cell.angle_gamma   90.00
#
_symmetry.space_group_name_H-M   'P 1'
#
loop_
_entity.id
_entity.type
_entity.pdbx_description
1 polymer ?
#
loop_
_entity_poly.entity_id
_entity_poly.type
_entity_poly.pdbx_seq_one_letter_code
_entity_poly.pdbx_strand_id
1 'polypeptide(L)'
;MSSYKDVVIETYINTKGGSSKSIRARPIAGQSFDTSMNVECSSKMRKSYPVGTRFLIQAKISEREGGTPFLYAYYNAPYRIVAEREIEELIG
;
A
#
# COMPACT_ATOMS: atom_id res chain seq x y z
N MET A 1 18.34 6.43 -6.82
CA MET A 1 17.77 6.08 -5.50
C MET A 1 16.31 6.50 -5.50
N SER A 2 15.38 5.57 -5.31
CA SER A 2 13.94 5.91 -5.21
C SER A 2 13.66 6.56 -3.86
N SER A 3 13.16 7.80 -3.86
CA SER A 3 12.79 8.51 -2.65
C SER A 3 11.47 7.98 -2.10
N TYR A 4 11.31 8.05 -0.78
CA TYR A 4 10.00 7.82 -0.17
C TYR A 4 9.04 8.94 -0.59
N LYS A 5 7.79 8.56 -0.84
CA LYS A 5 6.67 9.43 -1.15
C LYS A 5 5.49 9.04 -0.26
N ASP A 6 4.64 10.00 0.02
CA ASP A 6 3.37 9.73 0.66
C ASP A 6 2.45 9.02 -0.34
N VAL A 7 1.89 7.89 0.08
CA VAL A 7 1.01 7.05 -0.74
C VAL A 7 -0.18 6.63 0.09
N VAL A 8 -1.37 6.81 -0.46
CA VAL A 8 -2.59 6.22 0.09
C VAL A 8 -2.74 4.80 -0.44
N ILE A 9 -2.89 3.84 0.46
CA ILE A 9 -3.07 2.43 0.14
C ILE A 9 -4.38 1.91 0.72
N GLU A 10 -4.96 0.86 0.16
CA GLU A 10 -6.06 0.11 0.78
C GLU A 10 -5.65 -1.35 1.03
N THR A 11 -6.23 -1.95 2.07
CA THR A 11 -6.11 -3.40 2.29
C THR A 11 -7.17 -4.18 1.54
N TYR A 12 -6.83 -5.36 1.03
CA TYR A 12 -7.77 -6.25 0.33
C TYR A 12 -7.51 -7.73 0.68
N ILE A 13 -8.54 -8.57 0.57
CA ILE A 13 -8.41 -10.02 0.73
C ILE A 13 -7.70 -10.59 -0.50
N ASN A 14 -6.63 -11.34 -0.28
CA ASN A 14 -5.95 -12.06 -1.33
C ASN A 14 -6.73 -13.34 -1.68
N THR A 15 -7.54 -13.29 -2.74
CA THR A 15 -8.38 -14.42 -3.18
C THR A 15 -7.74 -15.28 -4.28
N LYS A 16 -6.58 -14.88 -4.84
CA LYS A 16 -5.88 -15.60 -5.92
C LYS A 16 -4.44 -15.96 -5.53
N GLY A 17 -4.04 -17.17 -5.95
CA GLY A 17 -2.85 -17.90 -5.49
C GLY A 17 -1.50 -17.30 -5.90
N GLY A 18 -0.51 -17.50 -5.03
CA GLY A 18 0.90 -17.04 -5.17
C GLY A 18 1.46 -16.45 -3.87
N SER A 19 0.59 -16.07 -2.93
CA SER A 19 0.96 -15.47 -1.65
C SER A 19 0.28 -16.17 -0.47
N SER A 20 1.07 -16.60 0.53
CA SER A 20 0.55 -17.13 1.79
C SER A 20 -0.14 -16.07 2.67
N LYS A 21 0.02 -14.78 2.37
CA LYS A 21 -0.62 -13.69 3.12
C LYS A 21 -2.06 -13.50 2.64
N SER A 22 -3.02 -13.68 3.55
CA SER A 22 -4.47 -13.54 3.32
C SER A 22 -4.95 -12.10 3.14
N ILE A 23 -4.25 -11.12 3.73
CA ILE A 23 -4.52 -9.70 3.57
C ILE A 23 -3.33 -9.05 2.86
N ARG A 24 -3.60 -8.34 1.78
CA ARG A 24 -2.65 -7.60 0.94
C ARG A 24 -2.98 -6.11 0.94
N ALA A 25 -2.11 -5.30 0.34
CA ALA A 25 -2.32 -3.87 0.18
C ALA A 25 -1.88 -3.42 -1.21
N ARG A 26 -2.57 -2.42 -1.73
CA ARG A 26 -2.36 -1.81 -3.05
C ARG A 26 -2.55 -0.28 -2.98
N PRO A 27 -1.93 0.51 -3.88
CA PRO A 27 -2.30 1.91 -4.05
C PRO A 27 -3.77 2.06 -4.42
N ILE A 28 -4.41 3.13 -3.95
CA ILE A 28 -5.70 3.54 -4.50
C ILE A 28 -5.52 4.25 -5.85
N ALA A 29 -6.58 4.25 -6.67
CA ALA A 29 -6.63 4.98 -7.93
C ALA A 29 -6.49 6.50 -7.72
N GLY A 30 -6.11 7.22 -8.77
CA GLY A 30 -5.91 8.67 -8.74
C GLY A 30 -4.50 9.13 -8.33
N GLN A 31 -3.64 8.20 -7.90
CA GLN A 31 -2.22 8.48 -7.65
C GLN A 31 -1.36 8.07 -8.85
N SER A 32 -0.07 8.44 -8.83
CA SER A 32 0.91 8.08 -9.86
C SER A 32 1.36 6.60 -9.83
N PHE A 33 0.63 5.71 -9.16
CA PHE A 33 0.97 4.30 -8.98
C PHE A 33 -0.16 3.40 -9.48
N ASP A 34 0.20 2.29 -10.12
CA ASP A 34 -0.78 1.35 -10.63
C ASP A 34 -1.45 0.57 -9.48
N THR A 35 -2.78 0.46 -9.52
CA THR A 35 -3.58 -0.22 -8.48
C THR A 35 -3.37 -1.74 -8.42
N SER A 36 -2.72 -2.33 -9.43
CA SER A 36 -2.27 -3.72 -9.43
C SER A 36 -0.92 -3.93 -8.73
N MET A 37 -0.18 -2.85 -8.41
CA MET A 37 1.10 -2.96 -7.71
C MET A 37 0.91 -3.52 -6.30
N ASN A 38 1.79 -4.45 -5.94
CA ASN A 38 1.90 -4.91 -4.57
C ASN A 38 2.52 -3.83 -3.67
N VAL A 39 2.00 -3.70 -2.46
CA VAL A 39 2.62 -2.91 -1.40
C VAL A 39 3.19 -3.82 -0.32
N GLU A 40 4.50 -3.84 -0.20
CA GLU A 40 5.20 -4.45 0.92
C GLU A 40 5.20 -3.47 2.10
N CYS A 41 4.40 -3.78 3.12
CA CYS A 41 4.25 -2.98 4.34
C CYS A 41 4.00 -3.88 5.54
N SER A 42 3.87 -3.26 6.72
CA SER A 42 3.61 -3.92 8.00
C SER A 42 2.47 -4.93 7.91
N SER A 43 2.76 -6.20 8.22
CA SER A 43 1.74 -7.24 8.35
C SER A 43 0.84 -7.00 9.56
N LYS A 44 1.38 -6.42 10.64
CA LYS A 44 0.62 -6.04 11.84
C LYS A 44 -0.44 -5.01 11.49
N MET A 45 -0.04 -3.90 10.86
CA MET A 45 -0.96 -2.85 10.39
C MET A 45 -2.12 -3.45 9.58
N ARG A 46 -1.83 -4.23 8.54
CA ARG A 46 -2.87 -4.81 7.67
C ARG A 46 -3.85 -5.74 8.38
N LYS A 47 -3.44 -6.38 9.48
CA LYS A 47 -4.27 -7.31 10.26
C LYS A 47 -4.98 -6.65 11.44
N SER A 48 -4.58 -5.44 11.83
CA SER A 48 -5.15 -4.72 12.98
C SER A 48 -6.43 -3.95 12.65
N TYR A 49 -6.82 -3.86 11.37
CA TYR A 49 -7.98 -3.11 10.90
C TYR A 49 -8.81 -3.92 9.91
N PRO A 50 -10.09 -3.59 9.71
CA PRO A 50 -10.93 -4.21 8.69
C PRO A 50 -10.29 -4.14 7.30
N VAL A 51 -10.53 -5.15 6.48
CA VAL A 51 -10.17 -5.10 5.07
C VAL A 51 -10.92 -3.95 4.38
N GLY A 52 -10.25 -3.23 3.48
CA GLY A 52 -10.74 -2.02 2.84
C GLY A 52 -10.34 -0.75 3.57
N THR A 53 -9.72 -0.86 4.75
CA THR A 53 -9.17 0.31 5.45
C THR A 53 -8.08 0.95 4.59
N ARG A 54 -8.12 2.28 4.51
CA ARG A 54 -7.15 3.07 3.76
C ARG A 54 -6.16 3.75 4.68
N PHE A 55 -4.90 3.75 4.26
CA PHE A 55 -3.77 4.26 5.04
C PHE A 55 -2.91 5.20 4.21
N LEU A 56 -2.50 6.31 4.81
CA LEU A 56 -1.40 7.13 4.31
C LEU A 56 -0.10 6.57 4.90
N ILE A 57 0.83 6.21 4.02
CA ILE A 57 2.14 5.67 4.37
C ILE A 57 3.24 6.36 3.57
N GLN A 58 4.48 6.29 4.08
CA GLN A 58 5.65 6.58 3.26
C GLN A 58 6.13 5.31 2.56
N ALA A 59 6.16 5.32 1.24
CA ALA A 59 6.65 4.21 0.43
C ALA A 59 7.54 4.69 -0.71
N LYS A 60 8.44 3.81 -1.18
CA LYS A 60 9.26 4.02 -2.37
C LYS A 60 9.05 2.91 -3.38
N ILE A 61 9.22 3.20 -4.67
CA ILE A 61 9.30 2.14 -5.69
C ILE A 61 10.57 1.32 -5.44
N SER A 62 10.41 0.01 -5.41
CA SER A 62 11.48 -0.97 -5.30
C SER A 62 11.27 -2.03 -6.37
N GLU A 63 12.38 -2.58 -6.84
CA GLU A 63 12.41 -3.66 -7.82
C GLU A 63 13.32 -4.76 -7.28
N ARG A 64 12.98 -6.01 -7.54
CA ARG A 64 13.91 -7.14 -7.37
C ARG A 64 14.50 -7.41 -8.75
N GLU A 65 15.74 -7.87 -8.81
CA GLU A 65 16.39 -8.20 -10.08
C GLU A 65 15.51 -9.17 -10.89
N GLY A 66 15.10 -8.76 -12.09
CA GLY A 66 14.18 -9.52 -12.97
C GLY A 66 12.71 -9.61 -12.51
N GLY A 67 12.31 -8.89 -11.45
CA GLY A 67 10.96 -8.92 -10.88
C GLY A 67 10.10 -7.69 -11.25
N THR A 68 8.79 -7.81 -11.04
CA THR A 68 7.86 -6.69 -11.19
C THR A 68 8.09 -5.61 -10.11
N PRO A 69 8.04 -4.32 -10.45
CA PRO A 69 8.11 -3.24 -9.47
C PRO A 69 7.01 -3.33 -8.42
N PHE A 70 7.34 -2.94 -7.19
CA PHE A 70 6.42 -2.90 -6.05
C PHE A 70 6.71 -1.69 -5.17
N LEU A 71 5.75 -1.31 -4.34
CA LEU A 71 5.97 -0.28 -3.32
C LEU A 71 6.49 -0.90 -2.04
N TYR A 72 7.55 -0.33 -1.51
CA TYR A 72 8.14 -0.74 -0.23
C TYR A 72 7.94 0.36 0.81
N ALA A 73 7.34 0.01 1.93
CA ALA A 73 7.27 0.80 3.14
C ALA A 73 7.91 0.04 4.31
N TYR A 74 8.76 0.73 5.07
CA TYR A 74 9.41 0.13 6.23
C TYR A 74 8.35 -0.32 7.25
N TYR A 75 8.49 -1.54 7.79
CA TYR A 75 7.44 -2.20 8.56
C TYR A 75 7.07 -1.52 9.89
N ASN A 76 7.97 -0.69 10.43
CA ASN A 76 7.77 0.12 11.63
C ASN A 76 7.58 1.62 11.32
N ALA A 77 7.49 2.00 10.05
CA ALA A 77 7.19 3.38 9.69
C ALA A 77 5.80 3.80 10.22
N PRO A 78 5.63 5.08 10.59
CA PRO A 78 4.32 5.59 10.97
C PRO A 78 3.34 5.48 9.80
N TYR A 79 2.07 5.30 10.15
CA TYR A 79 0.96 5.30 9.21
C TYR A 79 -0.22 6.02 9.85
N ARG A 80 -1.13 6.50 9.00
CA ARG A 80 -2.37 7.15 9.43
C ARG A 80 -3.55 6.59 8.66
N ILE A 81 -4.70 6.41 9.33
CA ILE A 81 -5.95 6.05 8.65
C ILE A 81 -6.50 7.30 7.98
N VAL A 82 -6.96 7.15 6.74
CA VAL A 82 -7.49 8.24 5.93
C VAL A 82 -8.96 7.96 5.62
N ALA A 83 -9.81 8.96 5.86
CA ALA A 83 -11.22 8.91 5.48
C ALA A 83 -11.39 9.27 4.00
N GLU A 84 -12.49 8.84 3.36
CA GLU A 84 -12.78 9.12 1.94
C GLU A 84 -12.66 10.61 1.60
N ARG A 85 -13.29 11.47 2.40
CA ARG A 85 -13.24 12.93 2.28
C ARG A 85 -11.83 13.52 2.25
N GLU A 86 -10.90 12.93 3.00
CA GLU A 86 -9.51 13.39 3.04
C GLU A 86 -8.69 12.83 1.88
N ILE A 87 -9.10 11.71 1.30
CA ILE A 87 -8.45 11.14 0.12
C ILE A 87 -8.61 12.07 -1.07
N GLU A 88 -9.81 12.62 -1.27
CA GLU A 88 -10.08 13.61 -2.32
C GLU A 88 -9.15 14.82 -2.24
N GLU A 89 -8.83 15.28 -1.02
CA GLU A 89 -7.89 16.40 -0.79
C GLU A 89 -6.42 16.01 -1.05
N LEU A 90 -6.07 14.73 -0.94
CA LEU A 90 -4.71 14.23 -1.11
C LEU A 90 -4.37 13.83 -2.55
N ILE A 91 -5.38 13.49 -3.36
CA ILE A 91 -5.19 13.01 -4.75
C ILE A 91 -5.80 13.93 -5.81
N GLY A 92 -6.65 14.89 -5.41
CA GLY A 92 -7.21 15.93 -6.28
C GLY A 92 -6.29 17.12 -6.43
#